data_AF-A0A384ADZ9-F1
#
_entry.id   AF-A0A384ADZ9-F1
#
_cell.length_a   1.000
_cell.length_b   1.000
_cell.length_c   1.000
_cell.angle_alpha   90.00
_cell.angle_beta   90.00
_cell.angle_gamma   90.00
#
_symmetry.space_group_name_H-M   'P 1'
#
loop_
_entity.id
_entity.type
_entity.pdbx_description
1 polymer ?
#
loop_
_entity_poly.entity_id
_entity_poly.type
_entity_poly.pdbx_seq_one_letter_code
_entity_poly.pdbx_strand_id
1 'polypeptide(L)'
;MALRTGDHGQAATNGLKEKVLTLDTMNPCVRKVEYAVRGPIVLRALELEQELRQGTKKPFTEVIRANIGDAQAMGQTPITFLRQVLALCVHPDLLNSPDFPDDAKRRAERILQACGGHSLGAYSISSGTQLIREDVARYIERRDGGIPADPNNIFLSTGASDAIVVGRGSAGRHRGSYLAPDMFFCLRLLEETGICVVPGSGFGQREGTYHFRMTILPPMEKLRPLLETLSQFHAKFTREYS
;
A
#
# COMPACT_ATOMS: atom_id res chain seq x y z
N MET A 1 32.72 -27.42 61.91
CA MET A 1 33.08 -26.51 63.01
C MET A 1 32.73 -25.09 62.55
N ALA A 2 32.00 -24.32 63.37
CA ALA A 2 31.61 -22.90 63.18
C ALA A 2 30.75 -22.58 61.92
N LEU A 3 29.64 -21.81 61.91
CA LEU A 3 29.31 -20.49 62.53
C LEU A 3 30.25 -19.38 61.99
N ARG A 4 29.88 -18.14 61.64
CA ARG A 4 28.67 -17.28 61.46
C ARG A 4 29.15 -16.12 60.52
N THR A 5 28.39 -15.21 59.88
CA THR A 5 26.96 -14.81 59.76
C THR A 5 26.84 -14.02 58.43
N GLY A 6 25.64 -13.69 57.92
CA GLY A 6 25.56 -12.80 56.74
C GLY A 6 24.18 -12.57 56.12
N ASP A 7 23.20 -12.11 56.89
CA ASP A 7 21.96 -11.59 56.32
C ASP A 7 22.21 -10.21 55.69
N HIS A 8 22.26 -10.19 54.35
CA HIS A 8 22.03 -8.99 53.56
C HIS A 8 20.95 -9.30 52.53
N GLY A 9 19.70 -9.26 52.98
CA GLY A 9 18.55 -9.09 52.12
C GLY A 9 18.71 -7.87 51.22
N GLN A 10 19.29 -8.07 50.03
CA GLN A 10 19.05 -7.17 48.91
C GLN A 10 17.58 -7.28 48.57
N ALA A 11 16.79 -6.33 49.06
CA ALA A 11 15.44 -6.12 48.62
C ALA A 11 15.45 -6.11 47.09
N ALA A 12 14.76 -7.08 46.48
CA ALA A 12 14.55 -7.13 45.05
C ALA A 12 13.68 -5.92 44.69
N THR A 13 14.34 -4.79 44.45
CA THR A 13 13.74 -3.64 43.81
C THR A 13 13.31 -4.13 42.44
N ASN A 14 12.01 -4.34 42.28
CA ASN A 14 11.36 -4.47 40.98
C ASN A 14 11.41 -3.10 40.28
N GLY A 15 12.62 -2.58 40.10
CA GLY A 15 12.88 -1.49 39.18
C GLY A 15 12.40 -1.95 37.82
N LEU A 16 11.49 -1.18 37.24
CA LEU A 16 10.99 -1.39 35.90
C LEU A 16 12.21 -1.49 34.97
N LYS A 17 12.49 -2.71 34.47
CA LYS A 17 13.63 -2.95 33.59
C LYS A 17 13.57 -1.93 32.46
N GLU A 18 14.69 -1.23 32.23
CA GLU A 18 14.78 -0.27 31.13
C GLU A 18 14.35 -0.94 29.82
N LYS A 19 13.67 -0.18 28.96
CA LYS A 19 13.14 -0.71 27.71
C LYS A 19 14.30 -1.15 26.82
N VAL A 20 14.52 -2.47 26.72
CA VAL A 20 15.59 -3.06 25.91
C VAL A 20 15.48 -2.65 24.43
N LEU A 21 14.25 -2.46 23.94
CA LEU A 21 13.97 -1.87 22.63
C LEU A 21 13.55 -0.40 22.78
N THR A 22 14.38 0.50 22.28
CA THR A 22 14.11 1.94 22.13
C THR A 22 14.28 2.35 20.67
N LEU A 23 13.98 3.62 20.34
CA LEU A 23 14.31 4.17 19.04
C LEU A 23 15.83 4.15 18.78
N ASP A 24 16.66 4.21 19.82
CA ASP A 24 18.11 4.24 19.68
C ASP A 24 18.75 2.86 19.56
N THR A 25 18.18 1.84 20.21
CA THR A 25 18.63 0.44 20.04
C THR A 25 18.04 -0.25 18.80
N MET A 26 17.09 0.38 18.11
CA MET A 26 16.51 -0.12 16.87
C MET A 26 17.51 -0.07 15.69
N ASN A 27 17.48 -1.10 14.84
CA ASN A 27 18.32 -1.20 13.64
C ASN A 27 18.27 0.13 12.83
N PRO A 28 19.41 0.80 12.58
CA PRO A 28 19.46 2.05 11.85
C PRO A 28 18.79 2.01 10.48
N CYS A 29 18.79 0.86 9.79
CA CYS A 29 18.09 0.75 8.51
C CYS A 29 16.57 0.88 8.67
N VAL A 30 15.98 0.31 9.72
CA VAL A 30 14.54 0.39 10.00
C VAL A 30 14.15 1.82 10.40
N ARG A 31 14.96 2.49 11.23
CA ARG A 31 14.78 3.92 11.59
C ARG A 31 14.78 4.86 10.37
N LYS A 32 15.34 4.43 9.25
CA LYS A 32 15.53 5.19 8.01
C LYS A 32 14.54 4.81 6.89
N VAL A 33 13.67 3.84 7.10
CA VAL A 33 12.64 3.46 6.12
C VAL A 33 11.46 4.41 6.25
N GLU A 34 11.23 5.21 5.20
CA GLU A 34 10.04 6.06 5.08
C GLU A 34 9.09 5.47 4.05
N TYR A 35 7.86 5.15 4.47
CA TYR A 35 6.80 4.72 3.56
C TYR A 35 5.88 5.89 3.21
N ALA A 36 6.33 6.72 2.25
CA ALA A 36 5.67 7.98 1.88
C ALA A 36 4.18 7.89 1.56
N VAL A 37 3.70 6.73 1.07
CA VAL A 37 2.27 6.48 0.76
C VAL A 37 1.38 6.49 2.02
N ARG A 38 1.95 6.35 3.22
CA ARG A 38 1.29 6.57 4.52
C ARG A 38 2.10 7.52 5.42
N GLY A 39 2.74 8.53 4.82
CA GLY A 39 3.53 9.55 5.52
C GLY A 39 2.68 10.60 6.26
N PRO A 40 3.29 11.69 6.78
CA PRO A 40 2.64 12.66 7.65
C PRO A 40 1.37 13.31 7.08
N ILE A 41 1.30 13.51 5.75
CA ILE A 41 0.10 14.04 5.08
C ILE A 41 -1.10 13.11 5.25
N VAL A 42 -0.88 11.80 5.26
CA VAL A 42 -1.95 10.80 5.41
C VAL A 42 -2.44 10.73 6.85
N LEU A 43 -1.53 10.90 7.81
CA LEU A 43 -1.86 11.05 9.24
C LEU A 43 -2.69 12.32 9.45
N ARG A 44 -2.23 13.47 8.93
CA ARG A 44 -2.97 14.73 9.05
C ARG A 44 -4.34 14.70 8.37
N ALA A 45 -4.46 14.00 7.24
CA ALA A 45 -5.74 13.77 6.58
C ALA A 45 -6.71 12.90 7.41
N LEU A 46 -6.21 11.94 8.22
CA LEU A 46 -7.03 11.19 9.19
C LEU A 46 -7.49 12.08 10.36
N GLU A 47 -6.62 12.95 10.86
CA GLU A 47 -6.97 13.93 11.90
C GLU A 47 -8.06 14.89 11.40
N LEU A 48 -7.91 15.43 10.19
CA LEU A 48 -8.92 16.31 9.57
C LEU A 48 -10.28 15.61 9.38
N GLU A 49 -10.31 14.33 8.97
CA GLU A 49 -11.54 13.53 8.94
C GLU A 49 -12.18 13.37 10.33
N GLN A 50 -11.37 13.24 11.38
CA GLN A 50 -11.85 13.14 12.76
C GLN A 50 -12.37 14.49 13.28
N GLU A 51 -11.66 15.60 13.01
CA GLU A 51 -12.07 16.97 13.33
C GLU A 51 -13.41 17.30 12.66
N LEU A 52 -13.59 16.94 11.38
CA LEU A 52 -14.85 17.11 10.65
C LEU A 52 -16.01 16.30 11.27
N ARG A 53 -15.77 15.03 11.65
CA ARG A 53 -16.77 14.19 12.35
C ARG A 53 -17.18 14.77 13.72
N GLN A 54 -16.28 15.50 14.37
CA GLN A 54 -16.55 16.22 15.62
C GLN A 54 -17.27 17.57 15.41
N GLY A 55 -17.61 17.94 14.17
CA GLY A 55 -18.30 19.19 13.84
C GLY A 55 -17.37 20.41 13.74
N THR A 56 -16.05 20.21 13.69
CA THR A 56 -15.09 21.31 13.51
C THR A 56 -15.28 21.94 12.13
N LYS A 57 -15.54 23.25 12.08
CA LYS A 57 -15.68 23.98 10.82
C LYS A 57 -14.32 24.06 10.10
N LYS A 58 -14.30 23.63 8.84
CA LYS A 58 -13.16 23.73 7.91
C LYS A 58 -13.61 24.42 6.61
N PRO A 59 -12.68 24.86 5.74
CA PRO A 59 -13.01 25.38 4.40
C PRO A 59 -13.65 24.35 3.45
N PHE A 60 -13.66 23.08 3.85
CA PHE A 60 -14.17 21.92 3.10
C PHE A 60 -15.02 21.04 4.03
N THR A 61 -15.90 20.21 3.46
CA THR A 61 -16.82 19.33 4.20
C THR A 61 -16.36 17.88 4.28
N GLU A 62 -15.47 17.44 3.39
CA GLU A 62 -14.86 16.11 3.38
C GLU A 62 -13.39 16.21 2.95
N VAL A 63 -12.59 15.21 3.31
CA VAL A 63 -11.20 15.05 2.82
C VAL A 63 -11.24 14.17 1.58
N ILE A 64 -10.71 14.64 0.45
CA ILE A 64 -10.68 13.86 -0.78
C ILE A 64 -9.36 13.09 -0.87
N ARG A 65 -9.44 11.76 -0.78
CA ARG A 65 -8.31 10.82 -0.79
C ARG A 65 -7.74 10.59 -2.18
N ALA A 66 -7.20 11.64 -2.80
CA ALA A 66 -6.49 11.58 -4.08
C ALA A 66 -5.04 11.05 -3.96
N ASN A 67 -4.68 10.39 -2.85
CA ASN A 67 -3.33 9.89 -2.57
C ASN A 67 -3.20 8.35 -2.71
N ILE A 68 -4.32 7.60 -2.72
CA ILE A 68 -4.33 6.12 -2.74
C ILE A 68 -5.00 5.61 -4.02
N GLY A 69 -4.44 4.53 -4.58
CA GLY A 69 -4.96 3.83 -5.76
C GLY A 69 -6.00 2.75 -5.44
N ASP A 70 -6.91 3.00 -4.49
CA ASP A 70 -7.90 2.00 -4.05
C ASP A 70 -9.21 2.12 -4.83
N ALA A 71 -9.26 1.47 -5.99
CA ALA A 71 -10.39 1.60 -6.92
C ALA A 71 -11.73 1.12 -6.33
N GLN A 72 -11.73 0.06 -5.53
CA GLN A 72 -12.97 -0.47 -4.94
C GLN A 72 -13.47 0.43 -3.80
N ALA A 73 -12.58 0.99 -2.97
CA ALA A 73 -12.97 2.01 -1.99
C ALA A 73 -13.50 3.30 -2.65
N MET A 74 -13.07 3.60 -3.88
CA MET A 74 -13.59 4.72 -4.70
C MET A 74 -14.83 4.37 -5.53
N GLY A 75 -15.44 3.19 -5.31
CA GLY A 75 -16.73 2.80 -5.92
C GLY A 75 -16.63 1.97 -7.21
N GLN A 76 -15.45 1.55 -7.65
CA GLN A 76 -15.32 0.63 -8.78
C GLN A 76 -15.99 -0.71 -8.44
N THR A 77 -16.97 -1.12 -9.25
CA THR A 77 -17.65 -2.39 -9.07
C THR A 77 -16.67 -3.57 -9.26
N PRO A 78 -16.68 -4.58 -8.36
CA PRO A 78 -15.87 -5.77 -8.53
C PRO A 78 -16.29 -6.60 -9.75
N ILE A 79 -15.33 -7.17 -10.47
CA ILE A 79 -15.59 -8.01 -11.65
C ILE A 79 -16.18 -9.36 -11.21
N THR A 80 -17.43 -9.64 -11.62
CA THR A 80 -18.21 -10.82 -11.22
C THR A 80 -17.47 -12.15 -11.45
N PHE A 81 -16.92 -12.36 -12.66
CA PHE A 81 -16.21 -13.59 -13.01
C PHE A 81 -15.04 -13.89 -12.06
N LEU A 82 -14.25 -12.87 -11.70
CA LEU A 82 -13.12 -13.03 -10.78
C LEU A 82 -13.60 -13.46 -9.38
N ARG A 83 -14.70 -12.86 -8.90
CA ARG A 83 -15.30 -13.24 -7.60
C ARG A 83 -15.86 -14.66 -7.61
N GLN A 84 -16.50 -15.06 -8.70
CA GLN A 84 -17.04 -16.42 -8.86
C GLN A 84 -15.93 -17.46 -8.83
N VAL A 85 -14.87 -17.28 -9.63
CA VAL A 85 -13.71 -18.19 -9.64
C VAL A 85 -13.04 -18.27 -8.27
N LEU A 86 -12.85 -17.14 -7.58
CA LEU A 86 -12.27 -17.12 -6.23
C LEU A 86 -13.15 -17.86 -5.21
N ALA A 87 -14.46 -17.64 -5.21
CA ALA A 87 -15.38 -18.33 -4.31
C ALA A 87 -15.36 -19.85 -4.52
N LEU A 88 -15.38 -20.31 -5.78
CA LEU A 88 -15.28 -21.72 -6.15
C LEU A 88 -13.94 -22.35 -5.74
N CYS A 89 -12.82 -21.61 -5.83
CA CYS A 89 -11.53 -22.13 -5.38
C CYS A 89 -11.39 -22.18 -3.84
N VAL A 90 -12.09 -21.30 -3.12
CA VAL A 90 -12.08 -21.26 -1.64
C VAL A 90 -13.04 -22.29 -1.03
N HIS A 91 -14.17 -22.57 -1.68
CA HIS A 91 -15.14 -23.58 -1.26
C HIS A 91 -15.53 -24.47 -2.46
N PRO A 92 -14.74 -25.52 -2.76
CA PRO A 92 -14.91 -26.35 -3.96
C PRO A 92 -16.25 -27.07 -4.08
N ASP A 93 -16.98 -27.31 -2.98
CA ASP A 93 -18.32 -27.93 -3.02
C ASP A 93 -19.32 -27.12 -3.87
N LEU A 94 -19.10 -25.80 -3.98
CA LEU A 94 -19.88 -24.89 -4.82
C LEU A 94 -19.74 -25.16 -6.33
N LEU A 95 -18.77 -25.98 -6.77
CA LEU A 95 -18.70 -26.43 -8.17
C LEU A 95 -19.99 -27.17 -8.60
N ASN A 96 -20.67 -27.80 -7.66
CA ASN A 96 -21.95 -28.48 -7.89
C ASN A 96 -23.17 -27.53 -7.90
N SER A 97 -23.03 -26.27 -7.48
CA SER A 97 -24.16 -25.33 -7.43
C SER A 97 -24.57 -24.89 -8.86
N PRO A 98 -25.88 -24.74 -9.15
CA PRO A 98 -26.37 -24.17 -10.40
C PRO A 98 -26.16 -22.65 -10.50
N ASP A 99 -25.79 -21.97 -9.41
CA ASP A 99 -25.66 -20.50 -9.34
C ASP A 99 -24.38 -19.96 -10.01
N PHE A 100 -23.45 -20.85 -10.38
CA PHE A 100 -22.17 -20.50 -10.99
C PHE A 100 -22.10 -20.96 -12.45
N PRO A 101 -21.62 -20.11 -13.38
CA PRO A 101 -21.51 -20.46 -14.78
C PRO A 101 -20.34 -21.42 -15.02
N ASP A 102 -20.47 -22.28 -16.04
CA ASP A 102 -19.53 -23.38 -16.28
C ASP A 102 -18.11 -22.93 -16.65
N ASP A 103 -17.94 -21.72 -17.20
CA ASP A 103 -16.62 -21.15 -17.48
C ASP A 103 -15.87 -20.76 -16.20
N ALA A 104 -16.58 -20.23 -15.20
CA ALA A 104 -16.02 -19.99 -13.87
C ALA A 104 -15.68 -21.30 -13.16
N LYS A 105 -16.53 -22.34 -13.27
CA LYS A 105 -16.26 -23.70 -12.76
C LYS A 105 -15.01 -24.30 -13.38
N ARG A 106 -14.95 -24.40 -14.72
CA ARG A 106 -13.76 -24.90 -15.44
C ARG A 106 -12.49 -24.12 -15.10
N ARG A 107 -12.61 -22.80 -14.89
CA ARG A 107 -11.47 -21.96 -14.48
C ARG A 107 -11.01 -22.30 -13.07
N ALA A 108 -11.93 -22.51 -12.13
CA ALA A 108 -11.63 -22.88 -10.75
C ALA A 108 -11.03 -24.29 -10.64
N GLU A 109 -11.67 -25.29 -11.26
CA GLU A 109 -11.18 -26.68 -11.33
C GLU A 109 -9.74 -26.75 -11.85
N ARG A 110 -9.46 -26.06 -12.96
CA ARG A 110 -8.13 -26.01 -13.57
C ARG A 110 -7.09 -25.36 -12.63
N ILE A 111 -7.48 -24.36 -11.83
CA ILE A 111 -6.59 -23.76 -10.82
C ILE A 111 -6.34 -24.76 -9.69
N LEU A 112 -7.38 -25.40 -9.15
CA LEU A 112 -7.27 -26.39 -8.07
C LEU A 112 -6.39 -27.58 -8.49
N GLN A 113 -6.55 -28.10 -9.71
CA GLN A 113 -5.71 -29.17 -10.27
C GLN A 113 -4.21 -28.82 -10.36
N ALA A 114 -3.86 -27.53 -10.43
CA ALA A 114 -2.47 -27.08 -10.42
C ALA A 114 -1.91 -26.86 -9.00
N CYS A 115 -2.75 -26.93 -7.96
CA CYS A 115 -2.35 -26.82 -6.57
C CYS A 115 -2.13 -28.20 -5.95
N GLY A 116 -1.15 -28.31 -5.04
CA GLY A 116 -0.89 -29.55 -4.30
C GLY A 116 -2.14 -30.03 -3.55
N GLY A 117 -2.51 -31.30 -3.73
CA GLY A 117 -3.68 -31.89 -3.08
C GLY A 117 -5.02 -31.22 -3.42
N HIS A 118 -5.12 -30.53 -4.57
CA HIS A 118 -6.31 -29.78 -4.99
C HIS A 118 -6.74 -28.64 -4.04
N SER A 119 -5.80 -28.08 -3.26
CA SER A 119 -6.10 -27.07 -2.23
C SER A 119 -5.35 -25.76 -2.47
N LEU A 120 -6.06 -24.62 -2.42
CA LEU A 120 -5.44 -23.30 -2.39
C LEU A 120 -4.51 -23.07 -1.19
N GLY A 121 -4.67 -23.84 -0.11
CA GLY A 121 -3.81 -23.76 1.08
C GLY A 121 -2.45 -24.46 0.93
N ALA A 122 -2.22 -25.19 -0.17
CA ALA A 122 -0.94 -25.84 -0.40
C ALA A 122 0.13 -24.85 -0.85
N TYR A 123 1.36 -25.04 -0.38
CA TYR A 123 2.52 -24.30 -0.88
C TYR A 123 2.72 -24.54 -2.38
N SER A 124 3.08 -23.48 -3.10
CA SER A 124 3.66 -23.58 -4.44
C SER A 124 5.19 -23.53 -4.36
N ILE A 125 5.86 -23.89 -5.45
CA ILE A 125 7.31 -23.65 -5.61
C ILE A 125 7.64 -22.15 -5.52
N SER A 126 8.88 -21.78 -5.20
CA SER A 126 9.26 -20.39 -4.89
C SER A 126 8.97 -19.35 -5.99
N SER A 127 8.88 -19.75 -7.26
CA SER A 127 8.48 -18.86 -8.38
C SER A 127 6.96 -18.69 -8.52
N GLY A 128 6.17 -19.49 -7.80
CA GLY A 128 4.73 -19.61 -7.94
C GLY A 128 4.27 -20.77 -8.84
N THR A 129 3.00 -21.14 -8.70
CA THR A 129 2.31 -22.24 -9.39
C THR A 129 2.54 -22.20 -10.90
N GLN A 130 3.10 -23.30 -11.46
CA GLN A 130 3.53 -23.37 -12.86
C GLN A 130 2.42 -22.99 -13.85
N LEU A 131 1.23 -23.57 -13.71
CA LEU A 131 0.09 -23.27 -14.59
C LEU A 131 -0.22 -21.77 -14.68
N ILE A 132 -0.10 -21.06 -13.54
CA ILE A 132 -0.36 -19.61 -13.48
C ILE A 132 0.76 -18.84 -14.17
N ARG A 133 2.03 -19.24 -14.00
CA ARG A 133 3.16 -18.65 -14.73
C ARG A 133 3.01 -18.81 -16.24
N GLU A 134 2.57 -19.98 -16.71
CA GLU A 134 2.28 -20.21 -18.13
C GLU A 134 1.10 -19.38 -18.65
N ASP A 135 0.05 -19.18 -17.84
CA ASP A 135 -1.07 -18.29 -18.21
C ASP A 135 -0.62 -16.82 -18.31
N VAL A 136 0.30 -16.38 -17.42
CA VAL A 136 0.91 -15.04 -17.48
C VAL A 136 1.81 -14.91 -18.71
N ALA A 137 2.62 -15.92 -19.04
CA ALA A 137 3.43 -15.95 -20.26
C ALA A 137 2.56 -15.77 -21.51
N ARG A 138 1.53 -16.62 -21.66
CA ARG A 138 0.57 -16.53 -22.76
C ARG A 138 -0.20 -15.20 -22.80
N TYR A 139 -0.42 -14.56 -21.64
CA TYR A 139 -1.03 -13.22 -21.59
C TYR A 139 -0.07 -12.14 -22.10
N ILE A 140 1.20 -12.16 -21.68
CA ILE A 140 2.25 -11.24 -22.15
C ILE A 140 2.42 -11.38 -23.65
N GLU A 141 2.58 -12.60 -24.15
CA GLU A 141 2.72 -12.88 -25.58
C GLU A 141 1.56 -12.33 -26.42
N ARG A 142 0.30 -12.54 -25.99
CA ARG A 142 -0.87 -11.97 -26.66
C ARG A 142 -0.92 -10.45 -26.59
N ARG A 143 -0.54 -9.86 -25.46
CA ARG A 143 -0.50 -8.39 -25.27
C ARG A 143 0.55 -7.74 -26.18
N ASP A 144 1.69 -8.41 -26.35
CA ASP A 144 2.86 -7.90 -27.05
C ASP A 144 2.91 -8.33 -28.53
N GLY A 145 1.77 -8.75 -29.10
CA GLY A 145 1.63 -9.02 -30.54
C GLY A 145 2.26 -10.32 -31.02
N GLY A 146 2.42 -11.32 -30.16
CA GLY A 146 3.02 -12.62 -30.49
C GLY A 146 4.52 -12.73 -30.17
N ILE A 147 5.09 -11.77 -29.44
CA ILE A 147 6.46 -11.87 -28.93
C ILE A 147 6.49 -12.92 -27.80
N PRO A 148 7.24 -14.04 -27.91
CA PRO A 148 7.20 -15.11 -26.92
C PRO A 148 7.68 -14.67 -25.53
N ALA A 149 7.00 -15.15 -24.49
CA ALA A 149 7.41 -14.99 -23.10
C ALA A 149 7.68 -16.36 -22.46
N ASP A 150 8.81 -16.51 -21.78
CA ASP A 150 9.17 -17.77 -21.08
C ASP A 150 8.55 -17.80 -19.67
N PRO A 151 7.74 -18.83 -19.32
CA PRO A 151 7.23 -19.05 -17.96
C PRO A 151 8.30 -19.10 -16.86
N ASN A 152 9.56 -19.45 -17.19
CA ASN A 152 10.67 -19.50 -16.24
C ASN A 152 11.22 -18.11 -15.88
N ASN A 153 10.94 -17.09 -16.68
CA ASN A 153 11.26 -15.69 -16.39
C ASN A 153 10.15 -14.98 -15.59
N ILE A 154 9.10 -15.70 -15.19
CA ILE A 154 7.96 -15.14 -14.45
C ILE A 154 7.99 -15.63 -13.00
N PHE A 155 7.97 -14.67 -12.08
CA PHE A 155 7.91 -14.89 -10.64
C PHE A 155 6.63 -14.26 -10.10
N LEU A 156 5.82 -15.05 -9.40
CA LEU A 156 4.63 -14.54 -8.70
C LEU A 156 5.04 -13.98 -7.33
N SER A 157 4.52 -12.83 -6.96
CA SER A 157 4.84 -12.12 -5.71
C SER A 157 3.57 -11.67 -4.98
N THR A 158 3.70 -11.21 -3.74
CA THR A 158 2.59 -10.63 -2.95
C THR A 158 2.28 -9.19 -3.38
N GLY A 159 1.92 -9.03 -4.66
CA GLY A 159 1.80 -7.74 -5.33
C GLY A 159 3.14 -7.18 -5.81
N ALA A 160 3.11 -6.11 -6.60
CA ALA A 160 4.31 -5.54 -7.21
C ALA A 160 5.32 -4.95 -6.21
N SER A 161 4.83 -4.46 -5.05
CA SER A 161 5.69 -3.88 -4.01
C SER A 161 6.73 -4.87 -3.49
N ASP A 162 6.32 -6.11 -3.25
CA ASP A 162 7.16 -7.23 -2.81
C ASP A 162 8.27 -7.52 -3.83
N ALA A 163 7.90 -7.68 -5.11
CA ALA A 163 8.85 -7.87 -6.21
C ALA A 163 9.85 -6.71 -6.35
N ILE A 164 9.42 -5.46 -6.13
CA ILE A 164 10.32 -4.29 -6.16
C ILE A 164 11.29 -4.31 -4.98
N VAL A 165 10.85 -4.69 -3.78
CA VAL A 165 11.72 -4.79 -2.59
C VAL A 165 12.78 -5.87 -2.79
N VAL A 166 12.37 -7.06 -3.25
CA VAL A 166 13.29 -8.17 -3.57
C VAL A 166 14.26 -7.77 -4.68
N GLY A 167 13.76 -7.23 -5.80
CA GLY A 167 14.57 -6.88 -6.97
C GLY A 167 15.51 -5.68 -6.76
N ARG A 168 15.26 -4.81 -5.77
CA ARG A 168 16.13 -3.65 -5.45
C ARG A 168 17.13 -3.88 -4.31
N GLY A 169 17.05 -5.00 -3.58
CA GLY A 169 18.02 -5.36 -2.54
C GLY A 169 18.26 -4.28 -1.47
N SER A 170 17.28 -4.04 -0.59
CA SER A 170 17.43 -3.22 0.63
C SER A 170 18.02 -1.80 0.47
N ALA A 171 17.96 -1.21 -0.72
CA ALA A 171 18.51 0.12 -1.01
C ALA A 171 17.61 1.26 -0.49
N GLY A 172 17.61 1.47 0.83
CA GLY A 172 16.98 2.62 1.47
C GLY A 172 17.66 3.93 1.09
N ARG A 173 16.96 4.84 0.38
CA ARG A 173 17.45 6.18 0.08
C ARG A 173 16.91 7.21 1.08
N HIS A 174 17.82 7.85 1.80
CA HIS A 174 17.57 9.01 2.66
C HIS A 174 17.31 10.29 1.85
N ARG A 175 16.43 11.15 2.38
CA ARG A 175 16.70 12.61 2.50
C ARG A 175 16.28 13.08 3.91
N GLY A 176 16.89 14.16 4.38
CA GLY A 176 16.79 14.60 5.78
C GLY A 176 15.52 15.40 6.11
N SER A 177 15.33 15.69 7.40
CA SER A 177 14.15 16.30 8.04
C SER A 177 13.96 17.80 7.75
N TYR A 178 14.21 18.26 6.54
CA TYR A 178 13.74 19.55 6.04
C TYR A 178 12.44 19.34 5.28
N LEU A 179 11.46 20.20 5.49
CA LEU A 179 10.19 20.16 4.76
C LEU A 179 10.46 20.53 3.30
N ALA A 180 10.61 19.51 2.44
CA ALA A 180 10.87 19.72 1.02
C ALA A 180 9.75 20.59 0.39
N PRO A 181 10.04 21.46 -0.60
CA PRO A 181 9.03 22.34 -1.19
C PRO A 181 7.78 21.63 -1.69
N ASP A 182 7.90 20.40 -2.22
CA ASP A 182 6.76 19.56 -2.57
C ASP A 182 5.96 19.08 -1.35
N MET A 183 6.61 18.72 -0.23
CA MET A 183 5.93 18.39 1.02
C MET A 183 5.16 19.61 1.59
N PHE A 184 5.76 20.80 1.54
CA PHE A 184 5.11 22.04 1.96
C PHE A 184 3.88 22.35 1.10
N PHE A 185 4.00 22.26 -0.23
CA PHE A 185 2.87 22.41 -1.15
C PHE A 185 1.75 21.41 -0.85
N CYS A 186 2.07 20.13 -0.69
CA CYS A 186 1.07 19.09 -0.42
C CYS A 186 0.35 19.27 0.93
N LEU A 187 1.06 19.73 1.98
CA LEU A 187 0.44 20.04 3.27
C LEU A 187 -0.48 21.27 3.19
N ARG A 188 -0.05 22.36 2.53
CA ARG A 188 -0.89 23.54 2.33
C ARG A 188 -2.14 23.25 1.49
N LEU A 189 -2.00 22.42 0.45
CA LEU A 189 -3.15 21.95 -0.32
C LEU A 189 -4.15 21.21 0.57
N LEU A 190 -3.68 20.28 1.41
CA LEU A 190 -4.54 19.53 2.33
C LEU A 190 -5.27 20.43 3.34
N GLU A 191 -4.56 21.34 4.02
CA GLU A 191 -5.16 22.23 5.04
C GLU A 191 -6.13 23.27 4.45
N GLU A 192 -5.91 23.73 3.22
CA GLU A 192 -6.77 24.75 2.61
C GLU A 192 -7.96 24.15 1.83
N THR A 193 -7.83 22.93 1.28
CA THR A 193 -8.80 22.37 0.33
C THR A 193 -9.34 20.98 0.69
N GLY A 194 -8.74 20.29 1.65
CA GLY A 194 -9.06 18.90 1.97
C GLY A 194 -8.55 17.87 0.95
N ILE A 195 -7.84 18.29 -0.10
CA ILE A 195 -7.31 17.40 -1.13
C ILE A 195 -6.00 16.75 -0.63
N CYS A 196 -6.02 15.45 -0.39
CA CYS A 196 -4.86 14.68 0.05
C CYS A 196 -4.08 14.12 -1.17
N VAL A 197 -2.80 14.49 -1.31
CA VAL A 197 -1.88 14.03 -2.37
C VAL A 197 -0.56 13.52 -1.76
N VAL A 198 0.32 12.90 -2.55
CA VAL A 198 1.62 12.40 -2.08
C VAL A 198 2.78 13.25 -2.65
N PRO A 199 3.74 13.71 -1.83
CA PRO A 199 4.90 14.46 -2.30
C PRO A 199 5.85 13.58 -3.15
N GLY A 200 6.44 14.16 -4.19
CA GLY A 200 7.34 13.47 -5.12
C GLY A 200 8.68 13.09 -4.50
N SER A 201 9.13 13.83 -3.48
CA SER A 201 10.32 13.52 -2.68
C SER A 201 10.31 12.10 -2.12
N GLY A 202 9.14 11.59 -1.74
CA GLY A 202 8.93 10.22 -1.25
C GLY A 202 9.15 9.08 -2.26
N PHE A 203 9.31 9.40 -3.55
CA PHE A 203 9.60 8.42 -4.62
C PHE A 203 10.98 8.63 -5.26
N GLY A 204 11.71 9.67 -4.87
CA GLY A 204 12.94 10.13 -5.50
C GLY A 204 12.65 11.00 -6.72
N GLN A 205 12.81 12.32 -6.57
CA GLN A 205 12.70 13.31 -7.64
C GLN A 205 14.07 13.87 -8.05
N ARG A 206 14.16 14.43 -9.26
CA ARG A 206 15.38 15.07 -9.77
C ARG A 206 15.68 16.32 -8.92
N GLU A 207 16.96 16.60 -8.70
CA GLU A 207 17.37 17.82 -8.01
C GLU A 207 16.98 19.07 -8.82
N GLY A 208 16.47 20.09 -8.12
CA GLY A 208 15.88 21.27 -8.74
C GLY A 208 14.47 21.07 -9.31
N THR A 209 13.85 19.88 -9.18
CA THR A 209 12.45 19.66 -9.57
C THR A 209 11.59 19.22 -8.39
N TYR A 210 10.33 19.66 -8.40
CA TYR A 210 9.36 19.41 -7.34
C TYR A 210 8.08 18.92 -7.99
N HIS A 211 7.58 17.78 -7.51
CA HIS A 211 6.38 17.14 -8.05
C HIS A 211 5.50 16.65 -6.90
N PHE A 212 4.22 16.45 -7.16
CA PHE A 212 3.36 15.64 -6.32
C PHE A 212 2.66 14.58 -7.20
N ARG A 213 2.26 13.48 -6.57
CA ARG A 213 1.49 12.41 -7.19
C ARG A 213 0.06 12.47 -6.65
N MET A 214 -0.91 12.37 -7.55
CA MET A 214 -2.31 12.14 -7.23
C MET A 214 -2.87 10.92 -7.97
N THR A 215 -4.02 10.41 -7.51
CA THR A 215 -4.81 9.36 -8.16
C THR A 215 -6.12 9.94 -8.68
N ILE A 216 -6.43 9.66 -9.95
CA ILE A 216 -7.64 10.11 -10.64
C ILE A 216 -8.77 9.06 -10.56
N LEU A 217 -8.92 8.47 -9.37
CA LEU A 217 -9.97 7.48 -9.07
C LEU A 217 -11.31 8.05 -8.55
N PRO A 218 -11.41 9.27 -7.99
CA PRO A 218 -12.71 9.83 -7.64
C PRO A 218 -13.67 9.86 -8.85
N PRO A 219 -14.99 9.62 -8.66
CA PRO A 219 -15.97 9.73 -9.73
C PRO A 219 -15.90 11.08 -10.45
N MET A 220 -16.23 11.11 -11.75
CA MET A 220 -16.12 12.32 -12.59
C MET A 220 -16.78 13.57 -11.99
N GLU A 221 -17.91 13.37 -11.29
CA GLU A 221 -18.65 14.38 -10.54
C GLU A 221 -17.82 15.08 -9.45
N LYS A 222 -16.93 14.35 -8.76
CA LYS A 222 -15.98 14.88 -7.77
C LYS A 222 -14.65 15.31 -8.41
N LEU A 223 -14.23 14.63 -9.49
CA LEU A 223 -12.95 14.89 -10.14
C LEU A 223 -12.88 16.29 -10.76
N ARG A 224 -13.94 16.76 -11.40
CA ARG A 224 -13.95 18.11 -12.00
C ARG A 224 -13.83 19.22 -10.95
N PRO A 225 -14.66 19.29 -9.89
CA PRO A 225 -14.48 20.24 -8.79
C PRO A 225 -13.09 20.15 -8.15
N LEU A 226 -12.56 18.94 -7.94
CA LEU A 226 -11.20 18.75 -7.40
C LEU A 226 -10.14 19.41 -8.28
N LEU A 227 -10.20 19.23 -9.61
CA LEU A 227 -9.24 19.83 -10.54
C LEU A 227 -9.38 21.36 -10.62
N GLU A 228 -10.62 21.88 -10.55
CA GLU A 228 -10.89 23.31 -10.51
C GLU A 228 -10.35 23.95 -9.20
N THR A 229 -10.62 23.32 -8.04
CA THR A 229 -10.07 23.74 -6.73
C THR A 229 -8.55 23.66 -6.69
N LEU A 230 -7.94 22.59 -7.21
CA LEU A 230 -6.49 22.43 -7.33
C LEU A 230 -5.88 23.55 -8.18
N SER A 231 -6.50 23.87 -9.33
CA SER A 231 -6.02 24.92 -10.23
C SER A 231 -6.07 26.30 -9.56
N GLN A 232 -7.15 26.60 -8.82
CA GLN A 232 -7.29 27.84 -8.06
C GLN A 232 -6.27 27.93 -6.93
N PHE A 233 -6.08 26.85 -6.16
CA PHE A 233 -5.05 26.76 -5.13
C PHE A 233 -3.65 26.96 -5.70
N HIS A 234 -3.30 26.27 -6.79
CA HIS A 234 -1.98 26.40 -7.42
C HIS A 234 -1.71 27.82 -7.92
N ALA A 235 -2.70 28.48 -8.55
CA ALA A 235 -2.57 29.87 -8.97
C ALA A 235 -2.47 30.86 -7.79
N LYS A 236 -3.13 30.59 -6.66
CA LYS A 236 -2.94 31.35 -5.41
C LYS A 236 -1.53 31.13 -4.85
N PHE A 237 -1.14 29.88 -4.62
CA PHE A 237 0.14 29.48 -4.04
C PHE A 237 1.32 30.05 -4.83
N THR A 238 1.30 29.95 -6.15
CA THR A 238 2.38 30.47 -7.01
C THR A 238 2.53 31.99 -6.88
N ARG A 239 1.44 32.75 -6.69
CA ARG A 239 1.52 34.21 -6.44
C ARG A 239 2.00 34.59 -5.04
N GLU A 240 2.03 33.64 -4.10
CA GLU A 240 2.43 33.84 -2.70
C GLU A 240 3.89 33.40 -2.46
N TYR A 241 4.41 32.46 -3.27
CA TYR A 241 5.70 31.78 -3.06
C TYR A 241 6.60 31.69 -4.32
N SER A 242 6.35 32.48 -5.37
CA SER A 242 7.20 32.53 -6.60
C SER A 242 7.30 33.95 -7.15
#